data_AF-A0A350PKI6-F1
#
_entry.id   AF-A0A350PKI6-F1
#
_cell.length_a   1.000
_cell.length_b   1.000
_cell.length_c   1.000
_cell.angle_alpha   90.00
_cell.angle_beta   90.00
_cell.angle_gamma   90.00
#
_symmetry.space_group_name_H-M   'P 1'
#
loop_
_entity.id
_entity.type
_entity.pdbx_description
1 polymer ?
#
loop_
_entity_poly.entity_id
_entity_poly.type
_entity_poly.pdbx_seq_one_letter_code
_entity_poly.pdbx_strand_id
1 'polypeptide(L)'
;LPFENIPYESINSIGKQWIRRFCLALSKGTLGQVRSKFGNNVPIPGDNVTLNGADLMSQAKEEQDKLRTELKEQLEAMTYDKLIEIDKNVVENTNNIQKLIPTGIFVG
;
A
#
# COMPACT_ATOMS: atom_id res chain seq x y z
N LEU A 1 16.51 -3.81 -17.01
CA LEU A 1 15.85 -2.92 -18.00
C LEU A 1 14.94 -1.98 -17.22
N PRO A 2 14.91 -0.67 -17.45
CA PRO A 2 13.86 0.16 -16.87
C PRO A 2 12.53 -0.34 -17.46
N PHE A 3 11.64 -0.85 -16.61
CA PHE A 3 10.30 -1.22 -17.03
C PHE A 3 9.60 0.04 -17.54
N GLU A 4 8.89 -0.06 -18.67
CA GLU A 4 8.01 1.03 -19.11
C GLU A 4 6.98 1.36 -18.03
N ASN A 5 6.55 2.62 -17.98
CA ASN A 5 5.50 3.03 -17.07
C ASN A 5 4.23 2.23 -17.39
N ILE A 6 3.78 1.44 -16.41
CA ILE A 6 2.54 0.68 -16.49
C ILE A 6 1.38 1.69 -16.50
N PRO A 7 0.45 1.63 -17.46
CA PRO A 7 -0.69 2.54 -17.49
C PRO A 7 -1.55 2.35 -16.23
N TYR A 8 -2.05 3.45 -15.67
CA TYR A 8 -2.80 3.43 -14.40
C TYR A 8 -4.03 2.50 -14.47
N GLU A 9 -4.65 2.40 -15.65
CA GLU A 9 -5.82 1.56 -15.88
C GLU A 9 -5.55 0.08 -15.61
N SER A 10 -4.36 -0.42 -15.99
CA SER A 10 -3.96 -1.82 -15.81
C SER A 10 -3.52 -2.17 -14.39
N ILE A 11 -3.49 -1.21 -13.47
CA ILE A 11 -3.15 -1.46 -12.05
C ILE A 11 -4.39 -2.01 -11.33
N ASN A 12 -4.20 -3.03 -10.51
CA ASN A 12 -5.26 -3.59 -9.66
C ASN A 12 -5.75 -2.58 -8.59
N SER A 13 -6.87 -2.88 -7.94
CA SER A 13 -7.46 -1.98 -6.92
C SER A 13 -6.53 -1.71 -5.74
N ILE A 14 -5.76 -2.72 -5.32
CA ILE A 14 -4.80 -2.64 -4.20
C ILE A 14 -3.67 -1.65 -4.53
N GLY A 15 -3.05 -1.79 -5.70
CA GLY A 15 -2.01 -0.88 -6.18
C GLY A 15 -2.53 0.54 -6.38
N LYS A 16 -3.74 0.70 -6.90
CA LYS A 16 -4.40 2.02 -7.01
C LYS A 16 -4.61 2.66 -5.63
N GLN A 17 -5.04 1.89 -4.64
CA GLN A 17 -5.23 2.36 -3.26
C GLN A 17 -3.89 2.72 -2.61
N TRP A 18 -2.84 1.95 -2.85
CA TRP A 18 -1.48 2.25 -2.39
C TRP A 18 -0.96 3.55 -2.99
N ILE A 19 -1.10 3.75 -4.31
CA ILE A 19 -0.70 4.99 -5.01
C ILE A 19 -1.42 6.20 -4.40
N ARG A 20 -2.71 6.07 -4.08
CA ARG A 20 -3.48 7.14 -3.42
C ARG A 20 -2.91 7.48 -2.04
N ARG A 21 -2.63 6.46 -1.21
CA ARG A 21 -2.03 6.66 0.12
C ARG A 21 -0.65 7.31 0.03
N PHE A 22 0.18 6.86 -0.92
CA PHE A 22 1.52 7.40 -1.13
C PHE A 22 1.50 8.85 -1.64
N CYS A 23 0.57 9.17 -2.54
CA CYS A 23 0.34 10.54 -3.01
C CYS A 23 -0.07 11.47 -1.87
N LEU A 24 -0.97 11.04 -0.98
CA LEU A 24 -1.35 11.82 0.21
C LEU A 24 -0.16 12.09 1.15
N ALA A 25 0.71 11.09 1.37
CA ALA A 25 1.93 11.26 2.16
C ALA A 25 2.92 12.25 1.50
N LEU A 26 3.05 12.23 0.17
CA LEU A 26 3.84 13.22 -0.57
C LEU A 26 3.26 14.63 -0.44
N SER A 27 1.94 14.79 -0.60
CA SER A 27 1.28 16.09 -0.44
C SER A 27 1.48 16.65 0.98
N LYS A 28 1.45 15.79 2.01
CA LYS A 28 1.78 16.19 3.39
C LYS A 28 3.21 16.73 3.51
N GLY A 29 4.18 16.06 2.86
CA GLY A 29 5.56 16.52 2.81
C GLY A 29 5.71 17.87 2.11
N THR A 30 5.03 18.07 0.97
CA THR A 30 5.03 19.35 0.25
C THR A 30 4.42 20.48 1.09
N LEU A 31 3.35 20.20 1.84
CA LEU A 31 2.75 21.17 2.76
C LEU A 31 3.71 21.54 3.89
N GLY A 32 4.42 20.56 4.47
CA GLY A 32 5.45 20.79 5.49
C GLY A 32 6.55 21.71 4.97
N GLN A 33 7.06 21.46 3.76
CA GLN A 33 8.05 22.32 3.10
C GLN A 33 7.54 23.75 2.90
N VAL A 34 6.32 23.90 2.38
CA VAL A 34 5.69 25.22 2.17
C VAL A 34 5.57 25.97 3.50
N ARG A 35 5.08 25.32 4.56
CA ARG A 35 4.95 25.92 5.90
C ARG A 35 6.31 26.34 6.48
N SER A 36 7.35 25.54 6.29
CA SER A 36 8.70 25.88 6.73
C SER A 36 9.32 27.07 5.98
N LYS A 37 8.87 27.38 4.75
CA LYS A 37 9.31 28.59 4.04
C LYS A 37 8.82 29.88 4.69
N PHE A 38 7.71 29.84 5.43
CA PHE A 38 7.19 30.98 6.19
C PHE A 38 7.84 31.11 7.59
N GLY A 39 9.04 30.56 7.80
CA GLY A 39 9.77 30.67 9.07
C GLY A 39 9.05 30.01 10.26
N ASN A 40 8.12 29.09 9.99
CA ASN A 40 7.21 28.48 10.97
C ASN A 40 6.35 29.47 11.77
N ASN A 41 6.29 30.76 11.41
CA ASN A 41 5.45 31.73 12.10
C ASN A 41 4.72 32.61 11.09
N VAL A 42 3.40 32.64 11.18
CA VAL A 42 2.58 33.58 10.41
C VAL A 42 2.15 34.70 11.36
N PRO A 43 2.55 35.96 11.10
CA PRO A 43 2.14 37.08 11.93
C PRO A 43 0.64 37.34 11.76
N ILE A 44 -0.04 37.53 12.89
CA ILE A 44 -1.43 37.99 12.96
C ILE A 44 -1.49 39.26 13.82
N PRO A 45 -2.54 40.08 13.72
CA PRO A 45 -2.64 41.29 14.54
C PRO A 45 -2.58 40.95 16.04
N GLY A 46 -1.50 41.35 16.70
CA GLY A 46 -1.30 41.17 18.14
C GLY A 46 -0.71 39.82 18.58
N ASP A 47 -0.43 38.87 17.68
CA ASP A 47 0.15 37.55 18.02
C ASP A 47 0.88 36.89 16.83
N ASN A 48 1.44 35.70 17.02
CA ASN A 48 1.99 34.86 15.96
C ASN A 48 1.39 33.45 15.99
N VAL A 49 1.00 32.93 14.81
CA VAL A 49 0.62 31.53 14.66
C VAL A 49 1.85 30.69 14.30
N THR A 50 2.24 29.78 15.19
CA THR A 50 3.28 28.80 14.91
C THR A 50 2.77 27.70 13.98
N LEU A 51 3.46 27.45 12.88
CA LEU A 51 3.19 26.36 11.93
C LEU A 51 4.03 25.12 12.25
N ASN A 52 3.43 23.94 12.04
CA ASN A 52 4.03 22.63 12.30
C ASN A 52 4.81 22.04 11.09
N GLY A 53 5.62 22.86 10.40
CA GLY A 53 6.32 22.44 9.17
C GLY A 53 7.26 21.25 9.37
N ALA A 54 8.06 21.26 10.44
CA ALA A 54 9.00 20.18 10.76
C ALA A 54 8.29 18.86 11.09
N ASP A 55 7.21 18.92 11.87
CA ASP A 55 6.43 17.75 12.24
C ASP A 55 5.77 17.10 11.02
N LEU A 56 5.20 17.92 10.13
CA LEU A 56 4.58 17.43 8.89
C LEU A 56 5.60 16.75 7.97
N MET A 57 6.82 17.28 7.87
CA MET A 57 7.89 16.65 7.09
C MET A 57 8.33 15.32 7.70
N SER A 58 8.44 15.26 9.03
CA SER A 58 8.79 14.03 9.75
C SER A 58 7.74 12.94 9.54
N GLN A 59 6.47 13.27 9.77
CA GLN A 59 5.34 12.36 9.57
C GLN A 59 5.23 11.90 8.12
N ALA A 60 5.43 12.80 7.15
CA ALA A 60 5.41 12.45 5.73
C ALA A 60 6.51 11.45 5.36
N LYS A 61 7.72 11.60 5.91
CA LYS A 61 8.83 10.67 5.68
C LYS A 61 8.55 9.31 6.30
N GLU A 62 8.07 9.28 7.54
CA GLU A 62 7.71 8.05 8.23
C GLU A 62 6.60 7.28 7.49
N GLU A 63 5.57 7.97 7.02
CA GLU A 63 4.49 7.36 6.22
C GLU A 63 5.00 6.82 4.87
N GLN A 64 5.87 7.55 4.18
CA GLN A 64 6.47 7.07 2.93
C GLN A 64 7.31 5.81 3.14
N ASP A 65 8.10 5.75 4.21
CA ASP A 65 8.94 4.59 4.51
C ASP A 65 8.07 3.38 4.91
N LYS A 66 7.04 3.57 5.73
CA LYS A 66 6.05 2.53 6.05
C LYS A 66 5.35 1.99 4.81
N LEU A 67 4.87 2.86 3.92
CA LEU A 67 4.19 2.46 2.69
C LEU A 67 5.12 1.71 1.73
N ARG A 68 6.41 2.07 1.68
CA ARG A 68 7.41 1.34 0.87
C ARG A 68 7.66 -0.05 1.42
N THR A 69 7.74 -0.21 2.73
CA THR A 69 7.86 -1.52 3.37
C THR A 69 6.62 -2.37 3.10
N GLU A 70 5.42 -1.83 3.31
CA GLU A 70 4.16 -2.50 3.01
C GLU A 70 4.09 -2.96 1.55
N LEU A 71 4.52 -2.12 0.60
CA LEU A 71 4.55 -2.49 -0.82
C LEU A 71 5.51 -3.65 -1.10
N LYS A 72 6.71 -3.63 -0.49
CA LYS A 72 7.68 -4.71 -0.63
C LYS A 72 7.11 -6.02 -0.08
N GLU A 73 6.54 -5.99 1.12
CA GLU A 73 5.91 -7.16 1.75
C GLU A 73 4.78 -7.73 0.87
N GLN A 74 3.93 -6.87 0.30
CA GLN A 74 2.85 -7.32 -0.58
C GLN A 74 3.39 -7.89 -1.91
N LEU A 75 4.42 -7.29 -2.49
CA LEU A 75 5.05 -7.82 -3.70
C LEU A 75 5.74 -9.16 -3.42
N GLU A 76 6.41 -9.31 -2.28
CA GLU A 76 7.00 -10.57 -1.80
C GLU A 76 5.95 -11.61 -1.40
N ALA A 77 4.72 -11.20 -1.11
CA ALA A 77 3.60 -12.11 -0.89
C ALA A 77 3.00 -12.63 -2.21
N MET A 78 3.08 -11.83 -3.28
CA MET A 78 2.56 -12.16 -4.61
C MET A 78 3.61 -12.77 -5.55
N THR A 79 4.85 -13.00 -5.08
CA THR A 79 5.84 -13.73 -5.87
C THR A 79 5.34 -15.16 -6.13
N TYR A 80 5.64 -15.66 -7.33
CA TYR A 80 5.14 -16.94 -7.88
C TYR A 80 5.22 -18.12 -6.91
N ASP A 81 6.25 -18.18 -6.07
CA ASP A 81 6.47 -19.27 -5.11
C ASP A 81 5.33 -19.40 -4.09
N LYS A 82 4.78 -18.27 -3.62
CA LYS A 82 3.66 -18.26 -2.67
C LYS A 82 2.31 -18.48 -3.36
N LEU A 83 2.14 -18.02 -4.60
CA LEU A 83 0.93 -18.30 -5.38
C LEU A 83 0.80 -19.80 -5.66
N ILE A 84 1.90 -20.46 -6.03
CA ILE A 84 1.93 -21.92 -6.24
C ILE A 84 1.66 -22.67 -4.92
N GLU A 85 2.18 -22.17 -3.80
CA GLU A 85 1.93 -22.75 -2.47
C GLU A 85 0.45 -22.58 -2.05
N ILE A 86 -0.16 -21.43 -2.33
CA ILE A 86 -1.60 -21.19 -2.11
C ILE A 86 -2.43 -22.12 -3.00
N ASP A 87 -2.12 -22.23 -4.28
CA ASP A 87 -2.84 -23.10 -5.21
C ASP A 87 -2.71 -24.57 -4.79
N LYS A 88 -1.52 -25.00 -4.36
CA LYS A 88 -1.31 -26.34 -3.80
C LYS A 88 -2.17 -26.58 -2.56
N ASN A 89 -2.21 -25.63 -1.63
CA ASN A 89 -3.05 -25.71 -0.42
C ASN A 89 -4.56 -25.72 -0.75
N VAL A 90 -5.00 -24.94 -1.74
CA VAL A 90 -6.39 -24.93 -2.20
C VAL A 90 -6.76 -26.26 -2.84
N VAL A 91 -5.89 -26.83 -3.67
CA VAL A 91 -6.09 -28.15 -4.28
C VAL A 91 -6.09 -29.26 -3.23
N GLU A 92 -5.19 -29.24 -2.25
CA GLU A 92 -5.17 -30.22 -1.15
C GLU A 92 -6.43 -30.12 -0.27
N ASN A 93 -6.86 -28.91 0.09
CA ASN A 93 -8.09 -28.70 0.83
C ASN A 93 -9.33 -29.13 0.03
N THR A 94 -9.38 -28.83 -1.26
CA THR A 94 -10.46 -29.25 -2.15
C THR A 94 -10.51 -30.77 -2.26
N ASN A 95 -9.36 -31.45 -2.39
CA ASN A 95 -9.28 -32.90 -2.40
C ASN A 95 -9.72 -33.52 -1.05
N ASN A 96 -9.39 -32.89 0.07
CA ASN A 96 -9.84 -33.35 1.39
C ASN A 96 -11.35 -33.18 1.57
N ILE A 97 -11.93 -32.09 1.06
CA ILE A 97 -13.39 -31.91 1.01
C ILE A 97 -14.03 -32.95 0.09
N GLN A 98 -13.47 -33.20 -1.10
CA GLN A 98 -13.99 -34.21 -2.03
C GLN A 98 -13.96 -35.64 -1.45
N LYS A 99 -12.98 -35.97 -0.62
CA LYS A 99 -12.95 -37.27 0.11
C LYS A 99 -14.06 -37.39 1.16
N LEU A 100 -14.52 -36.27 1.72
CA LEU A 100 -15.60 -36.22 2.71
C LEU A 100 -16.99 -36.17 2.06
N ILE A 101 -17.08 -35.75 0.80
CA ILE A 101 -18.31 -35.84 0.01
C ILE A 101 -18.48 -37.31 -0.38
N PRO A 102 -19.51 -38.02 0.12
CA PRO A 102 -19.76 -39.39 -0.30
C PRO A 102 -20.06 -39.37 -1.79
N THR A 103 -19.19 -39.98 -2.60
CA THR A 103 -19.48 -40.21 -4.01
C THR A 103 -20.67 -41.15 -4.06
N GLY A 104 -21.84 -40.62 -4.42
CA GLY A 104 -23.04 -41.41 -4.65
C GLY A 104 -22.69 -42.52 -5.62
N ILE A 105 -22.88 -43.78 -5.21
CA ILE A 105 -22.57 -44.98 -5.99
C ILE A 105 -23.15 -44.79 -7.40
N PHE A 106 -22.25 -44.64 -8.38
CA PHE A 106 -22.64 -44.66 -9.78
C PHE A 106 -22.96 -46.10 -10.13
N VAL A 107 -24.24 -46.40 -10.28
CA VAL A 107 -24.71 -47.70 -10.78
C VAL A 107 -24.95 -47.53 -12.28
N GLY A 108 -24.04 -48.07 -13.09
CA GLY A 108 -24.26 -48.45 -14.51
C GLY A 108 -24.49 -47.33 -15.50
#